data_AF-A0A9X1GLI7-F1
#
_entry.id   AF-A0A9X1GLI7-F1
#
_cell.length_a   1.000
_cell.length_b   1.000
_cell.length_c   1.000
_cell.angle_alpha   90.00
_cell.angle_beta   90.00
_cell.angle_gamma   90.00
#
_symmetry.space_group_name_H-M   'P 1'
#
loop_
_entity.id
_entity.type
_entity.pdbx_description
1 polymer ?
#
loop_
_entity_poly.entity_id
_entity_poly.type
_entity_poly.pdbx_seq_one_letter_code
_entity_poly.pdbx_strand_id
1 'polypeptide(L)'
;MVTTATPAENRVLLENITWQTFKTMLAEMGSNRTNRMTYDHGKIEIMTPQKPHESSNRLIEVFVGVLCEELGLEVNRVGSLTLTRDDLEYGAEPDSSYYIQNELLVREKENIDLAFDPPPDLVLEVEYSRPKIDKLKLYAAMGIPEFWRFNGTTLKIYILANKQYLETQISPTFTPIPIKEIPRFIEESKKIGQIAATRAFRTWVKVALNN
;
A
#
# COMPACT_ATOMS: atom_id res chain seq x y z
N MET A 1 -29.19 22.93 -1.89
CA MET A 1 -28.00 22.68 -1.06
C MET A 1 -26.95 22.05 -1.95
N VAL A 2 -25.78 22.68 -2.12
CA VAL A 2 -24.66 22.05 -2.82
C VAL A 2 -24.03 21.09 -1.82
N THR A 3 -24.29 19.80 -1.96
CA THR A 3 -23.64 18.76 -1.16
C THR A 3 -22.20 18.66 -1.66
N THR A 4 -21.28 19.42 -1.07
CA THR A 4 -19.85 19.18 -1.29
C THR A 4 -19.51 17.86 -0.63
N ALA A 5 -19.27 16.82 -1.43
CA ALA A 5 -18.82 15.54 -0.92
C ALA A 5 -17.53 15.75 -0.12
N THR A 6 -17.49 15.28 1.13
CA THR A 6 -16.28 15.32 1.94
C THR A 6 -15.20 14.52 1.24
N PRO A 7 -14.01 15.09 0.98
CA PRO A 7 -12.94 14.38 0.29
C PRO A 7 -12.50 13.17 1.13
N ALA A 8 -12.17 12.06 0.46
CA ALA A 8 -11.71 10.84 1.12
C ALA A 8 -10.27 10.96 1.69
N GLU A 9 -9.54 12.00 1.30
CA GLU A 9 -8.20 12.33 1.74
C GLU A 9 -7.89 13.80 1.40
N ASN A 10 -6.98 14.42 2.17
CA ASN A 10 -6.43 15.74 1.86
C ASN A 10 -4.93 15.59 1.55
N ARG A 11 -4.44 16.32 0.53
CA ARG A 11 -3.03 16.27 0.10
C ARG A 11 -2.44 17.66 0.00
N VAL A 12 -1.27 17.85 0.62
CA VAL A 12 -0.46 19.07 0.57
C VAL A 12 0.91 18.74 -0.02
N LEU A 13 1.41 19.59 -0.90
CA LEU A 13 2.76 19.48 -1.45
C LEU A 13 3.62 20.61 -0.88
N LEU A 14 4.74 20.26 -0.27
CA LEU A 14 5.82 21.17 0.09
C LEU A 14 6.96 20.96 -0.90
N GLU A 15 7.58 22.04 -1.36
CA GLU A 15 8.68 22.01 -2.32
C GLU A 15 9.91 22.70 -1.74
N ASN A 16 11.07 22.42 -2.34
CA ASN A 16 12.39 22.93 -1.92
C ASN A 16 12.80 22.50 -0.51
N ILE A 17 12.45 21.27 -0.12
CA ILE A 17 12.81 20.68 1.18
C ILE A 17 13.97 19.69 1.01
N THR A 18 15.10 19.96 1.64
CA THR A 18 16.27 19.06 1.55
C THR A 18 15.97 17.69 2.18
N TRP A 19 16.71 16.65 1.76
CA TRP A 19 16.60 15.31 2.35
C TRP A 19 16.84 15.34 3.87
N GLN A 20 17.85 16.10 4.30
CA GLN A 20 18.15 16.25 5.73
C GLN A 20 16.98 16.90 6.49
N THR A 21 16.34 17.92 5.93
CA THR A 21 15.16 18.55 6.52
C THR A 21 14.00 17.56 6.62
N PHE A 22 13.75 16.76 5.58
CA PHE A 22 12.71 15.72 5.62
C PHE A 22 12.96 14.71 6.74
N LYS A 23 14.19 14.20 6.88
CA LYS A 23 14.54 13.26 7.96
C LYS A 23 14.39 13.89 9.35
N THR A 24 14.78 15.17 9.50
CA THR A 24 14.57 15.91 10.76
C THR A 24 13.07 16.02 11.07
N MET A 25 12.23 16.35 10.09
CA MET A 25 10.78 16.40 10.28
C MET A 25 10.21 15.05 10.73
N LEU A 26 10.61 13.94 10.09
CA LEU A 26 10.18 12.60 10.50
C LEU A 26 10.54 12.30 11.96
N ALA A 27 11.78 12.61 12.36
CA ALA A 27 12.26 12.37 13.71
C ALA A 27 11.53 13.23 14.76
N GLU A 28 11.32 14.53 14.47
CA GLU A 28 10.65 15.46 15.38
C GLU A 28 9.15 15.19 15.53
N MET A 29 8.48 14.79 14.44
CA MET A 29 7.06 14.46 14.49
C MET A 29 6.79 13.09 15.14
N GLY A 30 7.79 12.22 15.21
CA GLY A 30 7.69 10.90 15.83
C GLY A 30 6.72 9.94 15.13
N SER A 31 6.35 8.86 15.83
CA SER A 31 5.52 7.76 15.30
C SER A 31 4.01 7.95 15.51
N ASN A 32 3.57 8.89 16.34
CA ASN A 32 2.15 9.15 16.63
C ASN A 32 1.44 10.02 15.57
N ARG A 33 1.88 9.94 14.31
CA ARG A 33 1.33 10.74 13.21
C ARG A 33 0.09 10.07 12.62
N THR A 34 -0.90 10.90 12.31
CA THR A 34 -2.08 10.51 11.53
C THR A 34 -1.94 10.83 10.04
N ASN A 35 -0.88 11.53 9.65
CA ASN A 35 -0.58 11.88 8.27
C ASN A 35 0.47 10.93 7.70
N ARG A 36 0.37 10.64 6.40
CA ARG A 36 1.37 9.92 5.62
C ARG A 36 2.25 10.89 4.86
N MET A 37 3.55 10.64 4.83
CA MET A 37 4.52 11.47 4.12
C MET A 37 5.21 10.68 3.00
N THR A 38 5.46 11.37 1.89
CA THR A 38 6.23 10.86 0.75
C THR A 38 7.23 11.93 0.32
N TYR A 39 8.49 11.54 0.11
CA TYR A 39 9.59 12.41 -0.29
C TYR A 39 10.18 11.98 -1.63
N ASP A 40 10.36 12.94 -2.54
CA ASP A 40 11.04 12.79 -3.83
C ASP A 40 11.82 14.07 -4.15
N HIS A 41 13.15 14.04 -4.06
CA HIS A 41 14.08 15.07 -4.54
C HIS A 41 13.61 16.53 -4.34
N GLY A 42 13.46 16.95 -3.09
CA GLY A 42 13.03 18.32 -2.78
C GLY A 42 11.54 18.49 -2.52
N LYS A 43 10.72 17.46 -2.76
CA LYS A 43 9.26 17.52 -2.61
C LYS A 43 8.81 16.61 -1.48
N ILE A 44 7.93 17.12 -0.62
CA ILE A 44 7.20 16.34 0.38
C ILE A 44 5.72 16.42 0.05
N GLU A 45 5.11 15.27 -0.25
CA GLU A 45 3.66 15.13 -0.20
C GLU A 45 3.25 14.68 1.20
N ILE A 46 2.32 15.44 1.82
CA ILE A 46 1.67 15.08 3.08
C ILE A 46 0.22 14.75 2.76
N MET A 47 -0.19 13.53 3.09
CA MET A 47 -1.56 13.04 2.91
C MET A 47 -2.22 12.78 4.27
N THR A 48 -3.43 13.30 4.47
CA THR A 48 -4.25 13.02 5.64
C THR A 48 -5.44 12.15 5.22
N PRO A 49 -5.44 10.85 5.55
CA PRO A 49 -6.51 9.94 5.16
C PRO A 49 -7.80 10.26 5.93
N GLN A 50 -8.94 10.08 5.28
CA GLN A 50 -10.26 10.15 5.93
C GLN A 50 -10.89 8.76 6.01
N LYS A 51 -12.03 8.66 6.70
CA LYS A 51 -12.75 7.39 6.91
C LYS A 51 -12.89 6.51 5.65
N PRO A 52 -13.25 7.02 4.45
CA PRO A 52 -13.38 6.15 3.27
C PRO A 52 -12.04 5.54 2.83
N HIS A 53 -10.95 6.31 2.92
CA HIS A 53 -9.60 5.85 2.66
C HIS A 53 -9.21 4.76 3.66
N GLU A 54 -9.29 5.06 4.97
CA GLU A 54 -8.94 4.10 6.04
C GLU A 54 -9.77 2.82 5.95
N SER A 55 -11.09 2.95 5.78
CA SER A 55 -11.97 1.78 5.69
C SER A 55 -11.63 0.87 4.51
N SER A 56 -11.18 1.43 3.38
CA SER A 56 -10.78 0.64 2.21
C SER A 56 -9.43 -0.02 2.44
N ASN A 57 -8.44 0.74 2.94
CA ASN A 57 -7.11 0.21 3.27
C ASN A 57 -7.22 -0.98 4.24
N ARG A 58 -7.94 -0.82 5.36
CA ARG A 58 -8.11 -1.87 6.37
C ARG A 58 -8.85 -3.09 5.86
N LEU A 59 -9.85 -2.91 5.00
CA LEU A 59 -10.58 -4.06 4.43
C LEU A 59 -9.71 -4.82 3.41
N ILE A 60 -8.92 -4.12 2.59
CA ILE A 60 -7.97 -4.77 1.69
C ILE A 60 -6.90 -5.50 2.50
N GLU A 61 -6.38 -4.91 3.58
CA GLU A 61 -5.44 -5.55 4.50
C GLU A 61 -5.99 -6.87 5.07
N VAL A 62 -7.27 -6.91 5.46
CA VAL A 62 -7.96 -8.15 5.88
C VAL A 62 -8.03 -9.16 4.73
N PHE A 63 -8.36 -8.73 3.51
CA PHE A 63 -8.43 -9.63 2.36
C PHE A 63 -7.06 -10.18 1.96
N VAL A 64 -5.99 -9.39 2.03
CA VAL A 64 -4.62 -9.87 1.86
C VAL A 64 -4.30 -10.95 2.90
N GLY A 65 -4.69 -10.74 4.15
CA GLY A 65 -4.57 -11.77 5.19
C GLY A 65 -5.29 -13.07 4.85
N VAL A 66 -6.53 -12.98 4.34
CA VAL A 66 -7.28 -14.15 3.87
C VAL A 66 -6.57 -14.84 2.71
N LEU A 67 -6.05 -14.09 1.73
CA LEU A 67 -5.31 -14.66 0.62
C LEU A 67 -4.09 -15.44 1.13
N CYS A 68 -3.28 -14.83 2.01
CA CYS A 68 -2.13 -15.48 2.62
C CYS A 68 -2.51 -16.77 3.34
N GLU A 69 -3.54 -16.74 4.20
CA GLU A 69 -4.02 -17.94 4.92
C GLU A 69 -4.44 -19.06 3.96
N GLU A 70 -5.26 -18.75 2.94
CA GLU A 70 -5.80 -19.76 2.03
C GLU A 70 -4.77 -20.30 1.03
N LEU A 71 -3.73 -19.52 0.72
CA LEU A 71 -2.60 -19.92 -0.13
C LEU A 71 -1.44 -20.53 0.66
N GLY A 72 -1.52 -20.59 2.00
CA GLY A 72 -0.44 -21.11 2.86
C GLY A 72 0.82 -20.25 2.84
N LEU A 73 0.67 -18.93 2.66
CA LEU A 73 1.77 -17.97 2.64
C LEU A 73 1.86 -17.28 4.01
N GLU A 74 3.06 -17.24 4.58
CA GLU A 74 3.31 -16.35 5.71
C GLU A 74 3.36 -14.88 5.26
N VAL A 75 3.06 -13.98 6.20
CA VAL A 75 3.09 -12.54 5.92
C VAL A 75 3.44 -11.72 7.15
N ASN A 76 4.40 -10.80 6.98
CA ASN A 76 4.62 -9.70 7.90
C ASN A 76 4.02 -8.41 7.31
N ARG A 77 3.04 -7.83 8.01
CA ARG A 77 2.26 -6.66 7.55
C ARG A 77 2.79 -5.42 8.25
N VAL A 78 3.31 -4.46 7.49
CA VAL A 78 4.02 -3.29 8.06
C VAL A 78 3.51 -1.94 7.51
N GLY A 79 2.18 -1.73 7.51
CA GLY A 79 1.51 -0.55 6.95
C GLY A 79 1.75 0.81 7.65
N SER A 80 2.68 0.90 8.59
CA SER A 80 3.13 2.19 9.17
C SER A 80 4.65 2.34 9.15
N LEU A 81 5.35 1.45 8.47
CA LEU A 81 6.79 1.54 8.31
C LEU A 81 7.13 2.67 7.33
N THR A 82 7.93 3.63 7.77
CA THR A 82 8.55 4.61 6.88
C THR A 82 9.68 3.93 6.14
N LEU A 83 9.55 3.79 4.83
CA LEU A 83 10.58 3.27 3.94
C LEU A 83 11.49 4.42 3.51
N THR A 84 12.79 4.32 3.76
CA THR A 84 13.78 5.30 3.28
C THR A 84 14.88 4.63 2.46
N ARG A 85 15.37 5.36 1.46
CA ARG A 85 16.57 5.04 0.69
C ARG A 85 17.47 6.26 0.66
N ASP A 86 18.31 6.36 1.69
CA ASP A 86 19.17 7.51 1.93
C ASP A 86 20.14 7.78 0.77
N ASP A 87 20.60 6.73 0.09
CA ASP A 87 21.49 6.82 -1.07
C ASP A 87 20.81 7.37 -2.33
N LEU A 88 19.48 7.28 -2.40
CA LEU A 88 18.66 7.76 -3.51
C LEU A 88 17.81 8.98 -3.15
N GLU A 89 17.87 9.44 -1.90
CA GLU A 89 17.03 10.49 -1.34
C GLU A 89 15.52 10.27 -1.62
N TYR A 90 15.04 9.06 -1.33
CA TYR A 90 13.61 8.72 -1.39
C TYR A 90 13.07 8.33 -0.01
N GLY A 91 11.84 8.72 0.28
CA GLY A 91 11.11 8.33 1.48
C GLY A 91 9.63 8.11 1.22
N ALA A 92 9.01 7.09 1.81
CA ALA A 92 7.58 6.86 1.67
C ALA A 92 6.97 6.11 2.85
N GLU A 93 5.74 6.47 3.18
CA GLU A 93 4.88 5.76 4.12
C GLU A 93 3.71 5.18 3.31
N PRO A 94 3.82 3.94 2.81
CA PRO A 94 2.73 3.30 2.08
C PRO A 94 1.51 3.11 2.98
N ASP A 95 0.31 3.09 2.40
CA ASP A 95 -0.91 2.83 3.16
C ASP A 95 -0.91 1.43 3.77
N SER A 96 -0.40 0.45 3.01
CA SER A 96 -0.03 -0.87 3.50
C SER A 96 1.18 -1.42 2.74
N SER A 97 2.00 -2.23 3.41
CA SER A 97 3.07 -2.99 2.77
C SER A 97 3.25 -4.36 3.42
N TYR A 98 3.71 -5.32 2.62
CA TYR A 98 3.71 -6.73 2.97
C TYR A 98 5.03 -7.37 2.58
N TYR A 99 5.66 -8.02 3.56
CA TYR A 99 6.69 -9.02 3.31
C TYR A 99 6.02 -10.39 3.28
N ILE A 100 6.14 -11.09 2.16
CA ILE A 100 5.51 -12.38 1.89
C ILE A 100 6.61 -13.37 1.47
N GLN A 101 7.26 -13.16 0.32
CA GLN A 101 8.43 -13.96 -0.08
C GLN A 101 9.66 -13.62 0.78
N ASN A 102 9.79 -12.36 1.17
CA ASN A 102 10.88 -11.87 2.01
C ASN A 102 10.56 -11.94 3.52
N GLU A 103 9.40 -12.48 3.91
CA GLU A 103 8.93 -12.52 5.30
C GLU A 103 9.99 -13.11 6.26
N LEU A 104 10.55 -14.27 5.91
CA LEU A 104 11.52 -14.96 6.76
C LEU A 104 12.82 -14.16 6.96
N LEU A 105 13.20 -13.33 5.99
CA LEU A 105 14.44 -12.53 6.04
C LEU A 105 14.34 -11.31 6.97
N VAL A 106 13.11 -10.91 7.30
CA VAL A 106 12.83 -9.70 8.08
C VAL A 106 12.05 -9.96 9.36
N ARG A 107 11.59 -11.20 9.60
CA ARG A 107 10.71 -11.58 10.72
C ARG A 107 11.18 -11.07 12.09
N GLU A 108 12.47 -11.21 12.38
CA GLU A 108 13.05 -10.84 13.69
C GLU A 108 13.63 -9.42 13.69
N LYS A 109 13.47 -8.65 12.60
CA LYS A 109 14.02 -7.31 12.49
C LYS A 109 13.01 -6.28 12.97
N GLU A 110 13.39 -5.53 14.00
CA GLU A 110 12.60 -4.40 14.51
C GLU A 110 12.70 -3.17 13.58
N ASN A 111 13.81 -3.03 12.87
CA ASN A 111 14.07 -1.95 11.93
C ASN A 111 14.50 -2.52 10.58
N ILE A 112 14.00 -1.92 9.50
CA ILE A 112 14.34 -2.27 8.12
C ILE A 112 15.21 -1.17 7.55
N ASP A 113 16.38 -1.54 7.05
CA ASP A 113 17.24 -0.66 6.25
C ASP A 113 17.28 -1.17 4.80
N LEU A 114 16.60 -0.47 3.89
CA LEU A 114 16.51 -0.87 2.48
C LEU A 114 17.84 -0.79 1.70
N ALA A 115 18.93 -0.35 2.33
CA ALA A 115 20.27 -0.50 1.77
C ALA A 115 20.82 -1.94 1.91
N PHE A 116 20.34 -2.70 2.89
CA PHE A 116 20.84 -4.03 3.23
C PHE A 116 19.75 -5.11 3.26
N ASP A 117 18.54 -4.72 3.66
CA ASP A 117 17.38 -5.57 3.78
C ASP A 117 16.56 -5.56 2.49
N PRO A 118 15.87 -6.67 2.17
CA PRO A 118 14.97 -6.67 1.03
C PRO A 118 13.84 -5.65 1.24
N PRO A 119 13.29 -5.06 0.15
CA PRO A 119 12.08 -4.28 0.22
C PRO A 119 10.86 -5.16 0.53
N PRO A 120 9.73 -4.57 0.98
CA PRO A 120 8.44 -5.26 0.95
C PRO A 120 8.16 -5.83 -0.45
N ASP A 121 7.61 -7.03 -0.51
CA ASP A 121 7.27 -7.69 -1.77
C ASP A 121 6.11 -6.97 -2.48
N LEU A 122 5.18 -6.45 -1.68
CA LEU A 122 3.98 -5.77 -2.14
C LEU A 122 3.74 -4.48 -1.35
N VAL A 123 3.49 -3.39 -2.06
CA VAL A 123 2.94 -2.14 -1.51
C VAL A 123 1.53 -1.90 -2.05
N LEU A 124 0.63 -1.47 -1.18
CA LEU A 124 -0.72 -0.99 -1.53
C LEU A 124 -0.84 0.51 -1.24
N GLU A 125 -1.42 1.22 -2.19
CA GLU A 125 -1.82 2.62 -2.08
C GLU A 125 -3.31 2.78 -2.39
N VAL A 126 -4.03 3.44 -1.49
CA VAL A 126 -5.43 3.82 -1.64
C VAL A 126 -5.46 5.31 -2.02
N GLU A 127 -5.74 5.59 -3.29
CA GLU A 127 -5.64 6.95 -3.85
C GLU A 127 -6.97 7.40 -4.43
N TYR A 128 -7.82 8.01 -3.58
CA TYR A 128 -9.09 8.59 -4.03
C TYR A 128 -8.89 9.90 -4.80
N SER A 129 -7.78 10.59 -4.55
CA SER A 129 -7.38 11.80 -5.26
C SER A 129 -6.01 11.60 -5.89
N ARG A 130 -5.70 12.42 -6.91
CA ARG A 130 -4.44 12.30 -7.64
C ARG A 130 -3.26 12.63 -6.70
N PRO A 131 -2.27 11.74 -6.55
CA PRO A 131 -1.07 12.03 -5.78
C PRO A 131 -0.26 13.16 -6.42
N LYS A 132 0.47 13.90 -5.60
CA LYS A 132 1.35 14.99 -6.01
C LYS A 132 2.74 14.51 -6.38
N ILE A 133 3.15 13.36 -5.85
CA ILE A 133 4.38 12.65 -6.21
C ILE A 133 4.06 11.44 -7.10
N ASP A 134 4.95 11.15 -8.05
CA ASP A 134 4.82 9.97 -8.92
C ASP A 134 5.22 8.70 -8.15
N LYS A 135 4.26 8.09 -7.45
CA LYS A 135 4.50 6.88 -6.64
C LYS A 135 4.99 5.68 -7.45
N LEU A 136 4.70 5.62 -8.76
CA LEU A 136 5.22 4.55 -9.61
C LEU A 136 6.74 4.68 -9.76
N LYS A 137 7.23 5.89 -10.04
CA LYS A 137 8.68 6.13 -10.11
C LYS A 137 9.35 5.93 -8.76
N LEU A 138 8.74 6.41 -7.69
CA LEU A 138 9.29 6.31 -6.34
C LEU A 138 9.47 4.85 -5.91
N TYR A 139 8.42 4.03 -5.97
CA TYR A 139 8.53 2.64 -5.54
C TYR A 139 9.37 1.79 -6.48
N ALA A 140 9.41 2.13 -7.78
CA ALA A 140 10.32 1.50 -8.73
C ALA A 140 11.80 1.80 -8.40
N ALA A 141 12.12 3.03 -7.99
CA ALA A 141 13.46 3.40 -7.55
C ALA A 141 13.85 2.70 -6.24
N MET A 142 12.89 2.52 -5.33
CA MET A 142 13.09 1.74 -4.09
C MET A 142 13.18 0.23 -4.32
N GLY A 143 12.85 -0.27 -5.52
CA GLY A 143 12.97 -1.69 -5.86
C GLY A 143 11.79 -2.56 -5.39
N ILE A 144 10.63 -1.98 -5.07
CA ILE A 144 9.45 -2.72 -4.63
C ILE A 144 8.92 -3.59 -5.78
N PRO A 145 8.85 -4.93 -5.66
CA PRO A 145 8.51 -5.82 -6.78
C PRO A 145 7.07 -5.67 -7.29
N GLU A 146 6.09 -5.57 -6.40
CA GLU A 146 4.67 -5.47 -6.74
C GLU A 146 4.03 -4.22 -6.10
N PHE A 147 3.23 -3.51 -6.89
CA PHE A 147 2.55 -2.29 -6.46
C PHE A 147 1.06 -2.34 -6.81
N TRP A 148 0.21 -2.21 -5.80
CA TRP A 148 -1.23 -2.14 -5.93
C TRP A 148 -1.74 -0.72 -5.73
N ARG A 149 -2.62 -0.29 -6.63
CA ARG A 149 -3.28 1.03 -6.55
C ARG A 149 -4.79 0.86 -6.57
N PHE A 150 -5.46 1.28 -5.51
CA PHE A 150 -6.91 1.28 -5.41
C PHE A 150 -7.46 2.71 -5.38
N ASN A 151 -8.37 3.06 -6.28
CA ASN A 151 -8.91 4.42 -6.36
C ASN A 151 -10.34 4.57 -5.78
N GLY A 152 -10.77 3.61 -4.97
CA GLY A 152 -12.15 3.54 -4.47
C GLY A 152 -13.12 2.75 -5.35
N THR A 153 -12.74 2.43 -6.60
CA THR A 153 -13.57 1.66 -7.54
C THR A 153 -12.82 0.53 -8.22
N THR A 154 -11.57 0.78 -8.61
CA THR A 154 -10.75 -0.15 -9.40
C THR A 154 -9.45 -0.42 -8.66
N LEU A 155 -9.05 -1.69 -8.63
CA LEU A 155 -7.74 -2.12 -8.15
C LEU A 155 -6.83 -2.40 -9.37
N LYS A 156 -5.74 -1.66 -9.46
CA LYS A 156 -4.69 -1.86 -10.47
C LYS A 156 -3.48 -2.55 -9.85
N ILE A 157 -2.81 -3.36 -10.65
CA ILE A 157 -1.66 -4.17 -10.25
C ILE A 157 -0.52 -3.78 -11.17
N TYR A 158 0.65 -3.53 -10.59
CA TYR A 158 1.86 -3.15 -11.28
C TYR A 158 3.02 -4.03 -10.85
N ILE A 159 3.80 -4.53 -11.80
CA ILE A 159 4.98 -5.35 -11.55
C ILE A 159 6.23 -4.61 -12.01
N LEU A 160 7.25 -4.58 -11.15
CA LEU A 160 8.52 -3.95 -11.45
C LEU A 160 9.30 -4.80 -12.45
N ALA A 161 9.59 -4.23 -13.61
CA ALA A 161 10.44 -4.82 -14.64
C ALA A 161 11.38 -3.74 -15.18
N ASN A 162 12.69 -4.01 -15.22
CA ASN A 162 13.69 -3.07 -15.73
C ASN A 162 13.58 -1.66 -15.13
N LYS A 163 13.38 -1.56 -13.80
CA LYS A 163 13.22 -0.29 -13.05
C LYS A 163 11.98 0.52 -13.42
N GLN A 164 10.99 -0.08 -14.07
CA GLN A 164 9.71 0.54 -14.38
C GLN A 164 8.55 -0.39 -14.07
N TYR A 165 7.40 0.17 -13.74
CA TYR A 165 6.21 -0.62 -13.50
C TYR A 165 5.44 -0.89 -14.79
N LEU A 166 5.02 -2.14 -14.96
CA LEU A 166 4.09 -2.57 -16.00
C LEU A 166 2.76 -2.95 -15.36
N GLU A 167 1.65 -2.41 -15.88
CA GLU A 167 0.31 -2.79 -15.40
C GLU A 167 -0.03 -4.21 -15.87
N THR A 168 -0.46 -5.07 -14.95
CA THR A 168 -0.82 -6.47 -15.24
C THR A 168 -2.27 -6.76 -14.83
N GLN A 169 -2.79 -7.91 -15.29
CA GLN A 169 -4.11 -8.41 -14.88
C GLN A 169 -4.04 -9.35 -13.66
N ILE A 170 -2.90 -10.00 -13.47
CA ILE A 170 -2.70 -11.05 -12.47
C ILE A 170 -1.59 -10.60 -11.51
N SER A 171 -1.85 -10.78 -10.22
CA SER A 171 -0.82 -10.66 -9.19
C SER A 171 0.03 -11.94 -9.19
N PRO A 172 1.35 -11.85 -9.41
CA PRO A 172 2.23 -13.01 -9.29
C PRO A 172 2.26 -13.53 -7.85
N THR A 173 2.10 -12.66 -6.84
CA THR A 173 2.09 -13.04 -5.43
C THR A 173 0.92 -13.94 -5.05
N PHE A 174 -0.28 -13.69 -5.61
CA PHE A 174 -1.51 -14.42 -5.25
C PHE A 174 -2.09 -15.24 -6.40
N THR A 175 -1.26 -15.74 -7.32
CA THR A 175 -1.71 -16.65 -8.38
C THR A 175 -2.27 -17.95 -7.78
N PRO A 176 -3.41 -18.50 -8.26
CA PRO A 176 -4.19 -18.08 -9.43
C PRO A 176 -5.34 -17.11 -9.15
N ILE A 177 -5.42 -16.51 -7.96
CA ILE A 177 -6.57 -15.70 -7.55
C ILE A 177 -6.64 -14.40 -8.37
N PRO A 178 -7.78 -14.07 -9.01
CA PRO A 178 -7.94 -12.83 -9.74
C PRO A 178 -8.25 -11.69 -8.76
N ILE A 179 -7.22 -11.19 -8.07
CA ILE A 179 -7.37 -10.21 -6.98
C ILE A 179 -8.00 -8.87 -7.41
N LYS A 180 -8.14 -8.60 -8.72
CA LYS A 180 -8.96 -7.49 -9.24
C LYS A 180 -10.46 -7.59 -8.92
N GLU A 181 -10.92 -8.72 -8.37
CA GLU A 181 -12.27 -8.88 -7.80
C GLU A 181 -12.43 -8.27 -6.40
N ILE A 182 -11.33 -7.92 -5.72
CA ILE A 182 -11.37 -7.29 -4.38
C ILE A 182 -12.35 -6.11 -4.29
N PRO A 183 -12.39 -5.15 -5.23
CA PRO A 183 -13.35 -4.04 -5.20
C PRO A 183 -14.82 -4.48 -5.12
N ARG A 184 -15.19 -5.62 -5.72
CA ARG A 184 -16.56 -6.15 -5.63
C ARG A 184 -16.94 -6.48 -4.19
N PHE A 185 -16.03 -7.09 -3.43
CA PHE A 185 -16.25 -7.42 -2.02
C PHE A 185 -16.19 -6.20 -1.10
N ILE A 186 -15.37 -5.19 -1.46
CA ILE A 186 -15.40 -3.90 -0.78
C ILE A 186 -16.79 -3.25 -0.94
N GLU A 187 -17.36 -3.25 -2.14
CA GLU A 187 -18.70 -2.72 -2.37
C GLU A 187 -19.79 -3.54 -1.66
N GLU A 188 -19.68 -4.87 -1.68
CA GLU A 188 -20.58 -5.78 -0.97
C GLU A 188 -20.57 -5.51 0.54
N SER A 189 -19.40 -5.22 1.12
CA SER A 189 -19.25 -4.92 2.55
C SER A 189 -20.09 -3.73 3.02
N LYS A 190 -20.40 -2.77 2.13
CA LYS A 190 -21.28 -1.63 2.45
C LYS A 190 -22.74 -2.06 2.68
N LYS A 191 -23.14 -3.23 2.18
CA LYS A 191 -24.50 -3.78 2.27
C LYS A 191 -24.60 -4.82 3.39
N ILE A 192 -23.64 -5.74 3.46
CA ILE A 192 -23.70 -6.90 4.37
C ILE A 192 -22.79 -6.79 5.59
N GLY A 193 -21.97 -5.73 5.66
CA GLY A 193 -20.95 -5.55 6.70
C GLY A 193 -19.61 -6.21 6.36
N GLN A 194 -18.52 -5.66 6.92
CA GLN A 194 -17.15 -6.09 6.60
C GLN A 194 -16.89 -7.56 6.93
N ILE A 195 -17.30 -8.04 8.11
CA ILE A 195 -17.08 -9.43 8.53
C ILE A 195 -17.81 -10.43 7.61
N ALA A 196 -19.04 -10.12 7.18
CA ALA A 196 -19.77 -10.97 6.26
C ALA A 196 -19.12 -10.97 4.87
N ALA A 197 -18.67 -9.81 4.39
CA ALA A 197 -17.91 -9.71 3.14
C ALA A 197 -16.58 -10.45 3.20
N THR A 198 -15.85 -10.43 4.31
CA THR A 198 -14.63 -11.24 4.51
C THR A 198 -14.89 -12.73 4.42
N ARG A 199 -16.00 -13.22 4.99
CA ARG A 199 -16.40 -14.63 4.86
C ARG A 199 -16.76 -14.97 3.41
N ALA A 200 -17.50 -14.10 2.73
CA ALA A 200 -17.84 -14.28 1.31
C ALA A 200 -16.58 -14.30 0.44
N PHE A 201 -15.64 -13.38 0.69
CA PHE A 201 -14.34 -13.33 0.03
C PHE A 201 -13.55 -14.62 0.23
N ARG A 202 -13.43 -15.10 1.47
CA ARG A 202 -12.75 -16.37 1.79
C ARG A 202 -13.38 -17.55 1.06
N THR A 203 -14.70 -17.68 1.07
CA THR A 203 -15.40 -18.75 0.33
C THR A 203 -15.10 -18.68 -1.16
N TRP A 204 -15.12 -17.48 -1.74
CA TRP A 204 -14.80 -17.28 -3.14
C TRP A 204 -13.33 -17.63 -3.48
N VAL A 205 -12.38 -17.24 -2.63
CA VAL A 205 -10.96 -17.62 -2.78
C VAL A 205 -10.81 -19.15 -2.79
N LYS A 206 -11.44 -19.85 -1.85
CA LYS A 206 -11.43 -21.33 -1.80
C LYS A 206 -11.99 -21.95 -3.08
N VAL A 207 -13.06 -21.40 -3.64
CA VAL A 207 -13.61 -21.88 -4.91
C VAL A 207 -12.63 -21.63 -6.06
N ALA A 208 -12.02 -20.44 -6.11
CA ALA A 208 -11.04 -20.08 -7.13
C ALA A 208 -9.76 -20.93 -7.08
N LEU A 209 -9.37 -21.46 -5.91
CA LEU A 209 -8.24 -22.40 -5.78
C LEU A 209 -8.55 -23.82 -6.26
N ASN A 210 -9.82 -24.21 -6.24
CA ASN A 210 -10.25 -25.56 -6.61
C ASN A 210 -10.67 -25.69 -8.08
N ASN A 211 -10.65 -24.59 -8.83
CA ASN A 211 -10.95 -24.52 -10.26
C ASN A 211 -9.66 -24.37 -11.07
#